data_AF-A0A820PRR4-F1
#
_entry.id   AF-A0A820PRR4-F1
#
_cell.length_a   1.000
_cell.length_b   1.000
_cell.length_c   1.000
_cell.angle_alpha   90.00
_cell.angle_beta   90.00
_cell.angle_gamma   90.00
#
_symmetry.space_group_name_H-M   'P 1'
#
loop_
_entity.id
_entity.type
_entity.pdbx_description
1 polymer ?
#
loop_
_entity_poly.entity_id
_entity_poly.type
_entity_poly.pdbx_seq_one_letter_code
_entity_poly.pdbx_strand_id
1 'polypeptide(L)'
;MRNICRLADDFGIELTWNYFATSYGKGVVDGLGGTIKRLVYRAILSGQQCSSAAQFVKIAQSKTDTINVTELEDIHIENSKAKMEKFFQSIKTVPETKKIHSVKVLQNNINIIRIVQQKKPINF
;
A
#
# COMPACT_ATOMS: atom_id res chain seq x y z
N MET A 1 1.24 9.98 7.70
CA MET A 1 1.62 9.47 6.36
C MET A 1 3.08 9.82 6.11
N ARG A 2 3.94 8.84 5.75
CA ARG A 2 5.39 9.06 5.59
C ARG A 2 5.66 9.86 4.30
N ASN A 3 6.66 10.76 4.27
CA ASN A 3 7.00 11.48 3.04
C ASN A 3 7.47 10.48 1.97
N ILE A 4 6.75 10.42 0.85
CA ILE A 4 7.00 9.46 -0.25
C ILE A 4 8.37 9.67 -0.91
N CYS A 5 8.86 10.90 -1.01
CA CYS A 5 10.18 11.19 -1.57
C CYS A 5 11.28 10.58 -0.70
N ARG A 6 11.17 10.73 0.63
CA ARG A 6 12.15 10.16 1.55
C ARG A 6 12.09 8.63 1.62
N LEU A 7 10.90 8.05 1.42
CA LEU A 7 10.77 6.60 1.25
C LEU A 7 11.47 6.13 -0.03
N ALA A 8 11.31 6.86 -1.13
CA ALA A 8 12.00 6.56 -2.38
C ALA A 8 13.52 6.64 -2.20
N ASP A 9 14.02 7.66 -1.49
CA ASP A 9 15.44 7.84 -1.19
C ASP A 9 15.99 6.75 -0.26
N ASP A 10 15.32 6.49 0.88
CA ASP A 10 15.75 5.52 1.90
C ASP A 10 15.91 4.09 1.33
N PHE A 11 15.07 3.74 0.35
CA PHE A 11 15.03 2.40 -0.25
C PHE A 11 15.58 2.36 -1.67
N GLY A 12 15.97 3.50 -2.25
CA GLY A 12 16.42 3.58 -3.64
C GLY A 12 15.40 3.11 -4.67
N ILE A 13 14.10 3.34 -4.41
CA ILE A 13 12.99 2.84 -5.25
C ILE A 13 12.16 3.96 -5.85
N GLU A 14 11.62 3.73 -7.05
CA GLU A 14 10.63 4.63 -7.64
C GLU A 14 9.27 4.42 -6.96
N LEU A 15 8.68 5.51 -6.45
CA LEU A 15 7.38 5.47 -5.78
C LEU A 15 6.36 6.40 -6.43
N THR A 16 5.15 5.87 -6.56
CA THR A 16 3.97 6.63 -6.95
C THR A 16 2.88 6.40 -5.91
N TRP A 17 2.24 7.46 -5.48
CA TRP A 17 1.05 7.42 -4.64
C TRP A 17 -0.13 7.95 -5.42
N ASN A 18 -1.23 7.19 -5.41
CA ASN A 18 -2.45 7.54 -6.11
C ASN A 18 -3.57 7.72 -5.09
N TYR A 19 -4.26 8.85 -5.17
CA TYR A 19 -5.46 9.12 -4.40
C TYR A 19 -6.67 8.58 -5.16
N PHE A 20 -7.36 7.63 -4.56
CA PHE A 20 -8.61 7.09 -5.08
C PHE A 20 -9.77 7.79 -4.39
N ALA A 21 -10.09 9.00 -4.85
CA ALA A 21 -11.42 9.56 -4.57
C ALA A 21 -12.47 8.69 -5.29
N THR A 22 -13.56 8.38 -4.60
CA THR A 22 -14.82 7.85 -5.18
C THR A 22 -14.84 6.40 -5.70
N SER A 23 -14.49 5.41 -4.88
CA SER A 23 -14.86 4.00 -5.11
C SER A 23 -15.62 3.37 -3.93
N TYR A 24 -16.41 4.14 -3.18
CA TYR A 24 -17.11 3.65 -1.97
C TYR A 24 -16.19 2.90 -0.97
N GLY A 25 -14.92 3.31 -0.88
CA GLY A 25 -13.93 2.68 -0.02
C GLY A 25 -13.27 1.40 -0.57
N LYS A 26 -13.53 1.01 -1.82
CA LYS A 26 -12.92 -0.17 -2.47
C LYS A 26 -11.84 0.23 -3.48
N GLY A 27 -10.58 -0.12 -3.21
CA GLY A 27 -9.43 0.10 -4.10
C GLY A 27 -8.82 -1.20 -4.62
N VAL A 28 -7.68 -1.08 -5.31
CA VAL A 28 -6.88 -2.22 -5.79
C VAL A 28 -6.52 -3.18 -4.64
N VAL A 29 -6.27 -2.63 -3.46
CA VAL A 29 -5.98 -3.37 -2.23
C VAL A 29 -7.10 -4.34 -1.84
N ASP A 30 -8.37 -3.96 -2.05
CA ASP A 30 -9.51 -4.84 -1.79
C ASP A 30 -9.59 -5.98 -2.80
N GLY A 31 -9.22 -5.73 -4.06
CA GLY A 31 -9.13 -6.76 -5.10
C GLY A 31 -8.06 -7.81 -4.78
N LEU A 32 -6.88 -7.37 -4.31
CA LEU A 32 -5.81 -8.27 -3.87
C LEU A 32 -6.25 -9.08 -2.65
N GLY A 33 -6.78 -8.41 -1.62
CA GLY A 33 -7.26 -9.07 -0.41
C GLY A 33 -8.40 -10.06 -0.67
N GLY A 34 -9.37 -9.67 -1.52
CA GLY A 34 -10.47 -10.53 -1.94
C GLY A 34 -10.01 -11.77 -2.70
N THR A 35 -9.04 -11.60 -3.61
CA THR A 35 -8.43 -12.71 -4.36
C THR A 35 -7.76 -13.72 -3.43
N ILE A 36 -6.89 -13.25 -2.52
CA ILE A 36 -6.20 -14.13 -1.56
C ILE A 36 -7.19 -14.85 -0.65
N LYS A 37 -8.17 -14.14 -0.08
CA LYS A 37 -9.22 -14.74 0.74
C LYS A 37 -9.97 -15.83 -0.01
N ARG A 38 -10.32 -15.58 -1.28
CA ARG A 38 -11.01 -16.57 -2.13
C ARG A 38 -10.15 -17.80 -2.39
N LEU A 39 -8.86 -17.64 -2.64
CA LEU A 39 -7.94 -18.76 -2.88
C LEU A 39 -7.81 -19.65 -1.64
N VAL A 40 -7.57 -19.05 -0.47
CA VAL A 40 -7.48 -19.80 0.80
C VAL A 40 -8.81 -20.46 1.15
N TYR A 41 -9.93 -19.75 0.99
CA TYR A 41 -11.26 -20.30 1.25
C TYR A 41 -11.57 -21.52 0.39
N ARG A 42 -11.23 -21.49 -0.91
CA ARG A 42 -11.38 -22.67 -1.80
C ARG A 42 -10.51 -23.84 -1.35
N ALA A 43 -9.32 -23.57 -0.83
CA ALA A 43 -8.46 -24.62 -0.29
C ALA A 43 -9.05 -25.25 0.97
N ILE A 44 -9.65 -24.44 1.85
CA ILE A 44 -10.38 -24.92 3.04
C ILE A 44 -11.57 -25.78 2.64
N LEU A 45 -12.36 -25.35 1.64
CA LEU A 45 -13.47 -26.16 1.12
C LEU A 45 -13.03 -27.49 0.50
N SER A 46 -11.78 -27.59 0.01
CA SER A 46 -11.19 -28.84 -0.45
C SER A 46 -10.62 -29.72 0.68
N GLY A 47 -10.81 -29.34 1.94
CA GLY A 47 -10.39 -30.11 3.12
C GLY A 47 -9.07 -29.67 3.76
N GLN A 48 -8.45 -28.56 3.32
CA GLN A 48 -7.29 -28.02 4.01
C GLN A 48 -7.68 -27.32 5.32
N GLN A 49 -6.91 -27.54 6.38
CA GLN A 49 -7.11 -26.84 7.65
C GLN A 49 -6.38 -25.49 7.64
N CYS A 50 -7.05 -24.45 8.14
CA CYS A 50 -6.49 -23.12 8.32
C CYS A 50 -6.98 -22.54 9.66
N SER A 51 -6.18 -22.71 10.71
CA SER A 51 -6.50 -22.29 12.08
C SER A 51 -5.56 -21.21 12.64
N SER A 52 -4.58 -20.75 11.85
CA SER A 52 -3.66 -19.68 12.25
C SER A 52 -3.27 -18.77 11.07
N ALA A 53 -2.72 -17.59 11.37
CA ALA A 53 -2.23 -16.65 10.37
C ALA A 53 -1.06 -17.24 9.55
N ALA A 54 -0.08 -17.88 10.20
CA ALA A 54 0.99 -18.63 9.53
C ALA A 54 0.45 -19.68 8.53
N GLN A 55 -0.58 -20.44 8.91
CA GLN A 55 -1.20 -21.40 8.00
C GLN A 55 -1.91 -20.72 6.83
N PHE A 56 -2.61 -19.62 7.10
CA PHE A 56 -3.25 -18.81 6.05
C PHE A 56 -2.21 -18.34 5.01
N VAL A 57 -1.08 -17.80 5.46
CA VAL A 57 0.00 -17.32 4.60
C VAL A 57 0.60 -18.47 3.78
N LYS A 58 0.89 -19.61 4.42
CA LYS A 58 1.42 -20.79 3.73
C LYS A 58 0.47 -21.30 2.64
N ILE A 59 -0.83 -21.36 2.93
CA ILE A 59 -1.84 -21.74 1.93
C ILE A 59 -1.88 -20.72 0.81
N ALA A 60 -1.93 -19.41 1.12
CA ALA A 60 -1.97 -18.35 0.12
C ALA A 60 -0.79 -18.43 -0.85
N GLN A 61 0.43 -18.56 -0.31
CA GLN A 61 1.67 -18.72 -1.09
C GLN A 61 1.62 -19.97 -2.00
N SER A 62 1.04 -21.08 -1.51
CA SER A 62 0.89 -22.30 -2.33
C SER A 62 -0.13 -22.18 -3.48
N LYS A 63 -0.97 -21.14 -3.48
CA LYS A 63 -2.05 -20.96 -4.47
C LYS A 63 -1.76 -19.87 -5.49
N THR A 64 -0.74 -19.04 -5.30
CA THR A 64 -0.36 -18.00 -6.26
C THR A 64 1.09 -17.59 -6.10
N ASP A 65 1.82 -17.55 -7.22
CA ASP A 65 3.16 -16.97 -7.30
C ASP A 65 3.12 -15.49 -7.73
N THR A 66 1.93 -14.97 -8.07
CA THR A 66 1.76 -13.59 -8.56
C THR A 66 1.61 -12.58 -7.43
N ILE A 67 1.13 -13.01 -6.26
CA ILE A 67 0.90 -12.14 -5.11
C ILE A 67 1.77 -12.62 -3.96
N ASN A 68 2.75 -11.80 -3.59
CA ASN A 68 3.59 -12.06 -2.43
C ASN A 68 2.81 -11.79 -1.15
N VAL A 69 2.63 -12.83 -0.34
CA VAL A 69 1.97 -12.76 0.97
C VAL A 69 3.00 -13.10 2.03
N THR A 70 3.16 -12.25 3.03
CA THR A 70 4.12 -12.43 4.13
C THR A 70 3.43 -12.14 5.46
N GLU A 71 3.74 -12.94 6.47
CA GLU A 71 3.31 -12.69 7.86
C GLU A 71 4.23 -11.64 8.49
N LEU A 72 3.65 -10.73 9.29
CA LEU A 72 4.40 -9.72 10.01
C LEU A 72 4.13 -9.89 11.50
N GLU A 73 5.18 -10.15 12.27
CA GLU A 73 5.11 -10.25 13.73
C GLU A 73 5.14 -8.89 14.42
N ASP A 74 4.57 -8.82 15.62
CA ASP A 74 4.49 -7.60 16.44
C ASP A 74 5.86 -6.98 16.73
N ILE A 75 6.90 -7.81 16.87
CA ILE A 75 8.27 -7.33 17.09
C ILE A 75 8.77 -6.44 15.94
N HIS A 76 8.39 -6.75 14.70
CA HIS A 76 8.75 -5.95 13.53
C HIS A 76 8.01 -4.62 13.50
N ILE A 77 6.76 -4.61 13.98
CA ILE A 77 5.94 -3.40 14.10
C ILE A 77 6.56 -2.47 15.16
N GLU A 78 6.87 -3.00 16.34
CA GLU A 78 7.40 -2.20 17.44
C GLU A 78 8.79 -1.63 17.12
N ASN A 79 9.67 -2.44 16.52
CA ASN A 79 10.98 -1.98 16.04
C ASN A 79 10.88 -0.84 15.02
N SER A 80 9.82 -0.85 14.19
CA SER A 80 9.58 0.20 13.19
C SER A 80 8.97 1.47 13.80
N LYS A 81 8.21 1.33 14.89
CA LYS A 81 7.44 2.41 15.52
C LYS A 81 8.32 3.54 16.04
N ALA A 82 9.37 3.22 16.80
CA ALA A 82 10.29 4.23 17.35
C ALA A 82 10.99 5.06 16.25
N LYS A 83 11.36 4.42 15.13
CA LYS A 83 11.93 5.10 13.96
C LYS A 83 10.88 6.00 13.28
N MET A 84 9.63 5.54 13.20
CA MET A 84 8.53 6.29 12.59
C MET A 84 8.08 7.48 13.44
N GLU A 85 8.06 7.40 14.77
CA GLU A 85 7.67 8.50 15.65
C GLU A 85 8.62 9.70 15.55
N LYS A 86 9.93 9.46 15.65
CA LYS A 86 10.95 10.49 15.42
C LYS A 86 10.82 11.13 14.05
N PHE A 87 10.49 10.31 13.05
CA PHE A 87 10.26 10.81 11.70
C PHE A 87 9.03 11.72 11.65
N PHE A 88 7.88 11.31 12.19
CA PHE A 88 6.64 12.10 12.16
C PHE A 88 6.76 13.46 12.84
N GLN A 89 7.58 13.58 13.89
CA GLN A 89 7.87 14.85 14.54
C GLN A 89 8.56 15.87 13.60
N SER A 90 9.31 15.40 12.60
CA SER A 90 10.10 16.25 11.69
C SER A 90 9.39 16.60 10.36
N ILE A 91 8.20 16.05 10.10
CA ILE A 91 7.51 16.26 8.82
C ILE A 91 6.72 17.57 8.83
N LYS A 92 6.81 18.31 7.73
CA LYS A 92 5.94 19.45 7.45
C LYS A 92 4.65 18.99 6.75
N THR A 93 3.51 19.50 7.20
CA THR A 93 2.22 19.28 6.53
C THR A 93 2.23 19.90 5.14
N VAL A 94 1.74 19.17 4.13
CA VAL A 94 1.55 19.69 2.77
C VAL A 94 0.19 20.37 2.70
N PRO A 95 0.11 21.69 2.42
CA PRO A 95 -1.16 22.38 2.24
C PRO A 95 -1.98 21.74 1.12
N GLU A 96 -3.31 21.76 1.26
CA GLU A 96 -4.24 21.30 0.21
C GLU A 96 -4.06 19.85 -0.28
N THR A 97 -3.47 18.96 0.54
CA THR A 97 -3.22 17.54 0.17
C THR A 97 -4.45 16.83 -0.40
N LYS A 98 -5.67 17.21 0.02
CA LYS A 98 -6.95 16.66 -0.49
C LYS A 98 -7.21 16.94 -1.98
N LYS A 99 -6.57 17.96 -2.57
CA LYS A 99 -6.68 18.29 -4.01
C LYS A 99 -5.68 17.49 -4.87
N ILE A 100 -4.73 16.80 -4.24
CA ILE A 100 -3.67 16.07 -4.91
C ILE A 100 -4.14 14.65 -5.21
N HIS A 101 -4.31 14.34 -6.51
CA HIS A 101 -4.88 13.05 -6.94
C HIS A 101 -3.82 11.97 -7.25
N SER A 102 -2.59 12.39 -7.55
CA SER A 102 -1.46 11.48 -7.74
C SER A 102 -0.17 12.23 -7.44
N VAL A 103 0.78 11.54 -6.84
CA VAL A 103 2.13 12.01 -6.50
C VAL A 103 3.12 11.00 -7.04
N LYS A 104 4.02 11.44 -7.91
CA LYS A 104 5.13 10.63 -8.38
C LYS A 104 6.44 11.29 -7.94
N VAL A 105 7.36 10.49 -7.40
CA VAL A 105 8.72 10.95 -7.10
C VAL A 105 9.51 11.01 -8.41
N LEU A 106 10.10 12.15 -8.73
CA LEU A 106 10.99 12.33 -9.87
C LEU A 106 12.44 12.38 -9.35
N GLN A 107 13.37 11.70 -10.03
CA GLN A 107 14.78 11.74 -9.65
C GLN A 107 15.42 13.09 -10.02
N ASN A 108 16.38 13.49 -9.19
CA ASN A 108 17.25 14.69 -9.24
C ASN A 108 16.69 15.96 -8.57
N ASN A 109 17.03 16.11 -7.28
CA ASN A 109 17.25 17.35 -6.53
C ASN A 109 16.19 18.46 -6.51
N ILE A 110 15.02 18.27 -7.10
CA ILE A 110 13.84 19.08 -6.81
C ILE A 110 12.68 18.09 -6.69
N ASN A 111 12.07 18.04 -5.50
CA ASN A 111 10.86 17.27 -5.22
C ASN A 111 9.69 17.83 -6.05
N ILE A 112 9.70 17.60 -7.36
CA ILE A 112 8.61 17.96 -8.25
C ILE A 112 7.56 16.86 -8.09
N ILE A 113 6.62 17.11 -7.19
CA ILE A 113 5.36 16.37 -7.20
C ILE A 113 4.63 16.80 -8.47
N ARG A 114 4.58 15.93 -9.49
CA ARG A 114 3.63 16.13 -10.58
C ARG A 114 2.23 15.86 -10.06
N ILE A 115 1.54 16.90 -9.62
CA ILE A 115 0.13 16.85 -9.25
C ILE A 115 -0.67 16.73 -10.54
N VAL A 116 -1.09 15.53 -10.90
CA VAL A 116 -2.02 15.34 -12.01
C VAL A 116 -3.43 15.61 -11.48
N GLN A 117 -3.98 16.80 -11.74
CA GLN A 117 -5.41 17.03 -11.57
C GLN A 117 -6.16 16.41 -12.75
N GLN A 118 -7.22 15.63 -12.48
CA GLN A 118 -8.09 15.15 -13.56
C GLN A 118 -8.74 16.35 -14.26
N LYS A 119 -8.61 16.43 -15.59
CA LYS A 119 -9.48 17.30 -16.39
C LYS A 119 -10.91 16.86 -16.14
N LYS A 120 -11.79 17.81 -15.77
CA LYS A 120 -13.24 17.61 -15.71
C LYS A 120 -13.67 16.87 -16.99
N PRO A 121 -14.45 15.78 -16.90
CA PRO A 121 -15.05 15.20 -18.09
C PRO A 121 -15.91 16.30 -18.76
N ILE A 122 -15.70 16.48 -20.05
CA ILE A 122 -16.61 17.25 -20.90
C ILE A 122 -17.89 16.43 -20.94
N ASN A 123 -18.96 16.99 -20.36
CA ASN A 123 -20.29 16.39 -20.46
C ASN A 123 -20.71 16.38 -21.94
N PHE A 124 -21.06 15.20 -22.46
CA PHE A 124 -21.86 15.07 -23.68
C PHE A 124 -23.34 15.24 -23.33
#